data_AF-A0AA36MT34-F1
#
_entry.id   AF-A0AA36MT34-F1
#
_cell.length_a   1.000
_cell.length_b   1.000
_cell.length_c   1.000
_cell.angle_alpha   90.00
_cell.angle_beta   90.00
_cell.angle_gamma   90.00
#
_symmetry.space_group_name_H-M   'P 1'
#
loop_
_entity.id
_entity.type
_entity.pdbx_description
1 polymer ?
#
loop_
_entity_poly.entity_id
_entity_poly.type
_entity_poly.pdbx_seq_one_letter_code
_entity_poly.pdbx_strand_id
1 'polypeptide(L)'
;MSDYPYTQMPGNCQSTDYNCYSQIKEQYKSNLQKGFLDKDGAYHPALKTVIVINEPDLKIPGESKPTEFSRAIVSAIDGMLDAEKEAGAKSNLVNFTATFSFGVCTACKGSKNKPSLGQMLELQRAMENPEAYGYKAKNDLAKVYQTRFTNSFNTNNPATDIQPLFLNDYEANFKSTPVFIGEYHSTMVSIGKDPCQLNTSACLTLGVGISFFEYQVRYDKGGSEMSFGMFGLGAQKIASMNFFGVPFPVWCLTEVADKKSSGTTVVDELAKAFGGAGIDANELCVIDPQKVPLSEDGYQAVLSLKNVDKMAAFVSRVVDHMGGSVSDKKSLEDFAAKYTGKTQLRSEARVERMLAGLSFAQMASELGQ
;
A
#
# COMPACT_ATOMS: atom_id res chain seq x y z
N MET A 1 -6.31 6.66 -3.98
CA MET A 1 -7.73 6.37 -4.26
C MET A 1 -7.80 5.07 -5.02
N SER A 2 -8.90 4.32 -4.88
CA SER A 2 -9.12 3.09 -5.65
C SER A 2 -9.47 3.43 -7.10
N ASP A 3 -9.17 2.52 -8.04
CA ASP A 3 -9.66 2.60 -9.42
C ASP A 3 -11.15 2.27 -9.54
N TYR A 4 -11.75 1.67 -8.49
CA TYR A 4 -13.15 1.25 -8.45
C TYR A 4 -14.16 2.31 -8.93
N PRO A 5 -14.16 3.57 -8.44
CA PRO A 5 -15.09 4.61 -8.90
C PRO A 5 -14.85 5.06 -10.35
N TYR A 6 -13.66 4.81 -10.88
CA TYR A 6 -13.32 5.20 -12.25
C TYR A 6 -13.86 4.19 -13.27
N THR A 7 -13.74 2.90 -12.99
CA THR A 7 -13.94 1.86 -14.01
C THR A 7 -14.85 0.69 -13.62
N GLN A 8 -15.13 0.49 -12.33
CA GLN A 8 -15.77 -0.76 -11.87
C GLN A 8 -17.13 -0.55 -11.22
N MET A 9 -17.36 0.58 -10.54
CA MET A 9 -18.63 0.82 -9.88
C MET A 9 -19.78 1.03 -10.89
N PRO A 10 -21.02 0.64 -10.58
CA PRO A 10 -22.18 1.09 -11.34
C PRO A 10 -22.24 2.62 -11.35
N GLY A 11 -22.42 3.23 -12.53
CA GLY A 11 -22.40 4.69 -12.66
C GLY A 11 -21.02 5.31 -12.45
N ASN A 12 -19.94 4.56 -12.74
CA ASN A 12 -18.56 5.05 -12.69
C ASN A 12 -18.28 6.24 -13.62
N CYS A 13 -17.07 6.80 -13.51
CA CYS A 13 -16.62 7.92 -14.35
C CYS A 13 -16.77 7.71 -15.86
N GLN A 14 -16.58 6.50 -16.37
CA GLN A 14 -16.71 6.23 -17.81
C GLN A 14 -18.15 6.48 -18.29
N SER A 15 -19.13 6.19 -17.44
CA SER A 15 -20.55 6.44 -17.74
C SER A 15 -20.96 7.91 -17.67
N THR A 16 -20.10 8.78 -17.10
CA THR A 16 -20.34 10.22 -16.96
C THR A 16 -19.44 11.06 -17.86
N ASP A 17 -19.03 10.50 -19.01
CA ASP A 17 -18.13 11.16 -19.97
C ASP A 17 -16.87 11.71 -19.31
N TYR A 18 -16.30 10.89 -18.40
CA TYR A 18 -15.09 11.19 -17.64
C TYR A 18 -15.22 12.43 -16.75
N ASN A 19 -16.44 12.84 -16.38
CA ASN A 19 -16.67 13.75 -15.27
C ASN A 19 -16.79 12.94 -13.97
N CYS A 20 -15.70 12.87 -13.23
CA CYS A 20 -15.54 12.05 -12.03
C CYS A 20 -15.94 12.72 -10.72
N TYR A 21 -16.42 13.97 -10.77
CA TYR A 21 -16.61 14.80 -9.58
C TYR A 21 -17.42 14.08 -8.49
N SER A 22 -18.61 13.57 -8.84
CA SER A 22 -19.54 13.01 -7.85
C SER A 22 -19.05 11.68 -7.27
N GLN A 23 -18.56 10.78 -8.12
CA GLN A 23 -18.09 9.45 -7.70
C GLN A 23 -16.90 9.55 -6.76
N ILE A 24 -15.93 10.42 -7.09
CA ILE A 24 -14.72 10.58 -6.30
C ILE A 24 -14.98 11.38 -5.03
N LYS A 25 -15.82 12.43 -5.09
CA LYS A 25 -16.21 13.18 -3.90
C LYS A 25 -16.81 12.27 -2.82
N GLU A 26 -17.77 11.43 -3.19
CA GLU A 26 -18.43 10.54 -2.23
C GLU A 26 -17.47 9.50 -1.65
N GLN A 27 -16.64 8.88 -2.49
CA GLN A 27 -15.66 7.91 -1.99
C GLN A 27 -14.60 8.56 -1.11
N TYR A 28 -14.08 9.72 -1.49
CA TYR A 28 -13.07 10.43 -0.72
C TYR A 28 -13.62 10.91 0.61
N LYS A 29 -14.86 11.42 0.64
CA LYS A 29 -15.57 11.77 1.87
C LYS A 29 -15.64 10.59 2.85
N SER A 30 -15.92 9.39 2.37
CA SER A 30 -15.89 8.18 3.22
C SER A 30 -14.49 7.91 3.79
N ASN A 31 -13.41 8.15 3.03
CA ASN A 31 -12.04 7.96 3.52
C ASN A 31 -11.68 9.00 4.59
N LEU A 32 -12.08 10.27 4.38
CA LEU A 32 -11.93 11.34 5.37
C LEU A 32 -12.59 10.99 6.70
N GLN A 33 -13.84 10.51 6.65
CA GLN A 33 -14.62 10.16 7.84
C GLN A 33 -14.15 8.89 8.56
N LYS A 34 -13.48 7.97 7.86
CA LYS A 34 -13.14 6.64 8.39
C LYS A 34 -11.64 6.43 8.65
N GLY A 35 -10.83 7.49 8.62
CA GLY A 35 -9.47 7.40 9.14
C GLY A 35 -8.46 8.39 8.58
N PHE A 36 -8.74 9.10 7.48
CA PHE A 36 -7.76 10.07 6.97
C PHE A 36 -7.68 11.33 7.83
N LEU A 37 -8.80 11.72 8.46
CA LEU A 37 -8.85 12.84 9.40
C LEU A 37 -8.96 12.33 10.84
N ASP A 38 -8.31 13.06 11.76
CA ASP A 38 -8.59 12.94 13.17
C ASP A 38 -9.86 13.71 13.57
N LYS A 39 -10.19 13.67 14.86
CA LYS A 39 -11.36 14.34 15.44
C LYS A 39 -11.35 15.87 15.31
N ASP A 40 -10.17 16.47 15.12
CA ASP A 40 -9.98 17.92 15.03
C ASP A 40 -9.99 18.41 13.56
N GLY A 41 -10.08 17.46 12.61
CA GLY A 41 -10.07 17.71 11.18
C GLY A 41 -8.65 17.87 10.62
N ALA A 42 -7.62 17.40 11.32
CA ALA A 42 -6.26 17.32 10.79
C ALA A 42 -6.07 15.99 10.05
N TYR A 43 -5.37 16.01 8.92
CA TYR A 43 -4.94 14.76 8.30
C TYR A 43 -3.97 14.00 9.20
N HIS A 44 -4.08 12.67 9.17
CA HIS A 44 -3.15 11.79 9.87
C HIS A 44 -1.70 12.09 9.43
N PRO A 45 -0.73 12.28 10.35
CA PRO A 45 0.63 12.71 10.01
C PRO A 45 1.39 11.79 9.04
N ALA A 46 1.01 10.50 8.96
CA ALA A 46 1.58 9.55 8.00
C ALA A 46 1.09 9.74 6.55
N LEU A 47 0.07 10.58 6.32
CA LEU A 47 -0.45 10.88 4.99
C LEU A 47 0.20 12.14 4.46
N LYS A 48 1.03 11.99 3.42
CA LYS A 48 1.68 13.13 2.74
C LYS A 48 1.02 13.49 1.42
N THR A 49 0.70 12.47 0.63
CA THR A 49 0.18 12.60 -0.74
C THR A 49 -0.91 11.57 -0.98
N VAL A 50 -1.97 11.96 -1.66
CA VAL A 50 -3.03 11.04 -2.12
C VAL A 50 -2.94 10.90 -3.64
N ILE A 51 -2.69 9.68 -4.11
CA ILE A 51 -2.81 9.31 -5.52
C ILE A 51 -4.30 9.33 -5.87
N VAL A 52 -4.70 10.32 -6.66
CA VAL A 52 -6.08 10.51 -7.15
C VAL A 52 -6.43 9.37 -8.10
N ILE A 53 -5.51 9.00 -8.97
CA ILE A 53 -5.62 7.84 -9.85
C ILE A 53 -4.23 7.35 -10.26
N ASN A 54 -4.08 6.04 -10.36
CA ASN A 54 -2.87 5.39 -10.85
C ASN A 54 -3.03 5.02 -12.33
N GLU A 55 -2.06 5.40 -13.16
CA GLU A 55 -1.96 5.19 -14.60
C GLU A 55 -3.23 5.55 -15.37
N PRO A 56 -3.73 6.80 -15.23
CA PRO A 56 -4.91 7.24 -15.96
C PRO A 56 -4.74 7.12 -17.48
N ASP A 57 -3.52 7.32 -17.97
CA ASP A 57 -3.12 7.17 -19.36
C ASP A 57 -3.17 5.72 -19.88
N LEU A 58 -3.38 4.74 -19.01
CA LEU A 58 -3.65 3.35 -19.41
C LEU A 58 -5.10 2.90 -19.14
N LYS A 59 -5.87 3.66 -18.35
CA LYS A 59 -7.15 3.18 -17.79
C LYS A 59 -8.39 4.00 -18.17
N ILE A 60 -8.25 5.30 -18.38
CA ILE A 60 -9.41 6.20 -18.58
C ILE A 60 -9.14 7.17 -19.71
N PRO A 61 -9.96 7.17 -20.78
CA PRO A 61 -9.84 6.26 -21.95
C PRO A 61 -8.42 5.92 -22.48
N GLY A 62 -7.35 6.36 -21.81
CA GLY A 62 -5.96 6.10 -22.15
C GLY A 62 -5.27 7.23 -22.92
N GLU A 63 -3.99 7.02 -23.23
CA GLU A 63 -3.07 8.02 -23.82
C GLU A 63 -3.50 8.56 -25.19
N SER A 64 -4.38 7.84 -25.89
CA SER A 64 -4.93 8.27 -27.19
C SER A 64 -5.92 9.43 -27.07
N LYS A 65 -6.42 9.70 -25.85
CA LYS A 65 -7.46 10.70 -25.60
C LYS A 65 -7.11 11.58 -24.38
N PRO A 66 -6.06 12.41 -24.50
CA PRO A 66 -5.55 13.24 -23.42
C PRO A 66 -6.59 14.13 -22.75
N THR A 67 -7.49 14.70 -23.55
CA THR A 67 -8.52 15.60 -23.02
C THR A 67 -9.48 14.90 -22.05
N GLU A 68 -9.83 13.64 -22.33
CA GLU A 68 -10.76 12.85 -21.51
C GLU A 68 -10.08 12.38 -20.20
N PHE A 69 -8.82 11.89 -20.24
CA PHE A 69 -8.13 11.52 -18.99
C PHE A 69 -7.86 12.73 -18.10
N SER A 70 -7.50 13.88 -18.70
CA SER A 70 -7.30 15.12 -17.96
C SER A 70 -8.60 15.59 -17.32
N ARG A 71 -9.73 15.53 -18.05
CA ARG A 71 -11.06 15.85 -17.49
C ARG A 71 -11.41 14.99 -16.27
N ALA A 72 -11.14 13.69 -16.33
CA ALA A 72 -11.37 12.79 -15.21
C ALA A 72 -10.53 13.17 -13.99
N ILE A 73 -9.24 13.47 -14.17
CA ILE A 73 -8.37 13.87 -13.07
C ILE A 73 -8.80 15.22 -12.47
N VAL A 74 -9.06 16.24 -13.31
CA VAL A 74 -9.40 17.57 -12.81
C VAL A 74 -10.74 17.59 -12.08
N SER A 75 -11.75 16.87 -12.60
CA SER A 75 -13.06 16.76 -11.95
C SER A 75 -13.00 15.94 -10.66
N ALA A 76 -12.17 14.90 -10.62
CA ALA A 76 -11.90 14.13 -9.42
C ALA A 76 -11.28 14.98 -8.30
N ILE A 77 -10.22 15.74 -8.60
CA ILE A 77 -9.57 16.64 -7.63
C ILE A 77 -10.56 17.68 -7.12
N ASP A 78 -11.35 18.29 -8.00
CA ASP A 78 -12.38 19.26 -7.63
C ASP A 78 -13.42 18.66 -6.66
N GLY A 79 -13.82 17.39 -6.90
CA GLY A 79 -14.67 16.63 -5.99
C GLY A 79 -14.02 16.35 -4.64
N MET A 80 -12.73 15.98 -4.62
CA MET A 80 -11.98 15.74 -3.39
C MET A 80 -11.85 17.00 -2.54
N LEU A 81 -11.63 18.17 -3.15
CA LEU A 81 -11.56 19.46 -2.45
C LEU A 81 -12.89 19.82 -1.78
N ASP A 82 -14.02 19.57 -2.45
CA ASP A 82 -15.33 19.79 -1.81
C ASP A 82 -15.61 18.77 -0.71
N ALA A 83 -15.15 17.52 -0.85
CA ALA A 83 -15.19 16.54 0.25
C ALA A 83 -14.35 16.99 1.46
N GLU A 84 -13.16 17.58 1.26
CA GLU A 84 -12.35 18.17 2.33
C GLU A 84 -13.10 19.27 3.09
N LYS A 85 -13.74 20.19 2.36
CA LYS A 85 -14.54 21.27 2.97
C LYS A 85 -15.71 20.73 3.77
N GLU A 86 -16.44 19.75 3.24
CA GLU A 86 -17.57 19.12 3.92
C GLU A 86 -17.16 18.33 5.15
N ALA A 87 -15.98 17.69 5.12
CA ALA A 87 -15.42 16.97 6.26
C ALA A 87 -14.77 17.89 7.30
N GLY A 88 -14.62 19.19 7.00
CA GLY A 88 -13.96 20.14 7.89
C GLY A 88 -12.46 19.92 8.03
N ALA A 89 -11.79 19.47 6.95
CA ALA A 89 -10.33 19.33 6.93
C ALA A 89 -9.65 20.72 7.05
N LYS A 90 -8.75 20.87 8.02
CA LYS A 90 -8.21 22.19 8.41
C LYS A 90 -6.70 22.29 8.37
N SER A 91 -5.99 21.23 8.76
CA SER A 91 -4.54 21.25 8.93
C SER A 91 -3.91 19.96 8.41
N ASN A 92 -2.58 20.00 8.22
CA ASN A 92 -1.80 18.91 7.63
C ASN A 92 -2.31 18.46 6.25
N LEU A 93 -2.91 19.39 5.49
CA LEU A 93 -3.49 19.09 4.19
C LEU A 93 -2.50 18.33 3.30
N VAL A 94 -2.97 17.21 2.74
CA VAL A 94 -2.18 16.37 1.84
C VAL A 94 -1.98 17.04 0.48
N ASN A 95 -0.91 16.65 -0.21
CA ASN A 95 -0.78 16.89 -1.63
C ASN A 95 -1.65 15.91 -2.43
N PHE A 96 -2.04 16.30 -3.63
CA PHE A 96 -2.63 15.41 -4.62
C PHE A 96 -1.61 15.04 -5.69
N THR A 97 -1.86 13.93 -6.36
CA THR A 97 -1.07 13.48 -7.51
C THR A 97 -1.92 12.61 -8.43
N ALA A 98 -1.56 12.59 -9.71
CA ALA A 98 -1.96 11.54 -10.64
C ALA A 98 -0.67 10.89 -11.12
N THR A 99 -0.57 9.58 -10.94
CA THR A 99 0.64 8.82 -11.24
C THR A 99 0.52 8.26 -12.65
N PHE A 100 1.24 8.81 -13.61
CA PHE A 100 1.20 8.36 -15.01
C PHE A 100 2.09 7.14 -15.26
N SER A 101 1.83 6.38 -16.31
CA SER A 101 2.81 5.37 -16.75
C SER A 101 4.08 6.05 -17.28
N PHE A 102 5.20 5.31 -17.40
CA PHE A 102 6.38 5.74 -18.16
C PHE A 102 6.20 5.62 -19.69
N GLY A 103 4.96 5.68 -20.18
CA GLY A 103 4.60 5.66 -21.59
C GLY A 103 4.72 7.03 -22.25
N VAL A 104 4.78 7.04 -23.58
CA VAL A 104 4.88 8.27 -24.39
C VAL A 104 3.50 8.63 -24.95
N CYS A 105 2.96 9.76 -24.51
CA CYS A 105 1.69 10.27 -25.03
C CYS A 105 1.87 11.02 -26.36
N THR A 106 1.76 10.31 -27.48
CA THR A 106 1.88 10.90 -28.83
C THR A 106 0.72 11.85 -29.19
N ALA A 107 -0.45 11.66 -28.57
CA ALA A 107 -1.62 12.50 -28.74
C ALA A 107 -1.58 13.80 -27.89
N CYS A 108 -0.73 13.86 -26.87
CA CYS A 108 -0.61 15.05 -26.01
C CYS A 108 -0.04 16.24 -26.78
N LYS A 109 -0.39 17.47 -26.40
CA LYS A 109 0.00 18.66 -27.17
C LYS A 109 1.51 18.94 -27.18
N GLY A 110 2.25 18.46 -26.18
CA GLY A 110 3.69 18.69 -26.05
C GLY A 110 4.43 17.43 -25.59
N SER A 111 5.76 17.44 -25.77
CA SER A 111 6.67 16.38 -25.30
C SER A 111 6.29 14.96 -25.76
N LYS A 112 5.84 14.84 -27.02
CA LYS A 112 5.31 13.62 -27.66
C LYS A 112 6.30 12.46 -27.83
N ASN A 113 7.54 12.62 -27.40
CA ASN A 113 8.62 11.64 -27.47
C ASN A 113 9.28 11.42 -26.10
N LYS A 114 8.71 11.99 -25.04
CA LYS A 114 9.25 11.91 -23.68
C LYS A 114 8.26 11.15 -22.80
N PRO A 115 8.69 10.07 -22.13
CA PRO A 115 7.80 9.28 -21.27
C PRO A 115 7.25 10.13 -20.13
N SER A 116 5.97 9.98 -19.82
CA SER A 116 5.19 10.69 -18.79
C SER A 116 5.08 12.22 -18.92
N LEU A 117 6.05 12.90 -19.54
CA LEU A 117 6.16 14.35 -19.56
C LEU A 117 5.01 15.00 -20.34
N GLY A 118 4.62 14.41 -21.48
CA GLY A 118 3.49 14.90 -22.28
C GLY A 118 2.19 14.86 -21.48
N GLN A 119 1.96 13.77 -20.74
CA GLN A 119 0.79 13.58 -19.88
C GLN A 119 0.74 14.60 -18.76
N MET A 120 1.87 14.84 -18.06
CA MET A 120 1.95 15.83 -16.98
C MET A 120 1.70 17.25 -17.46
N LEU A 121 2.28 17.64 -18.60
CA LEU A 121 2.04 18.95 -19.21
C LEU A 121 0.58 19.12 -19.63
N GLU A 122 -0.06 18.04 -20.10
CA GLU A 122 -1.48 18.07 -20.44
C GLU A 122 -2.36 18.24 -19.20
N LEU A 123 -2.05 17.54 -18.10
CA LEU A 123 -2.74 17.71 -16.84
C LEU A 123 -2.56 19.12 -16.27
N GLN A 124 -1.35 19.69 -16.32
CA GLN A 124 -1.11 21.07 -15.91
C GLN A 124 -2.05 22.04 -16.65
N ARG A 125 -2.12 21.94 -17.98
CA ARG A 125 -3.01 22.78 -18.80
C ARG A 125 -4.47 22.62 -18.40
N ALA A 126 -4.89 21.40 -18.09
CA ALA A 126 -6.26 21.13 -17.66
C ALA A 126 -6.56 21.69 -16.27
N MET A 127 -5.60 21.66 -15.34
CA MET A 127 -5.75 22.28 -14.02
C MET A 127 -5.78 23.82 -14.13
N GLU A 128 -5.00 24.39 -15.04
CA GLU A 128 -4.96 25.84 -15.31
C GLU A 128 -6.19 26.35 -16.08
N ASN A 129 -6.73 25.55 -16.99
CA ASN A 129 -7.90 25.91 -17.80
C ASN A 129 -8.85 24.70 -17.99
N PRO A 130 -9.62 24.33 -16.95
CA PRO A 130 -10.50 23.16 -17.00
C PRO A 130 -11.62 23.27 -18.03
N GLU A 131 -12.06 24.49 -18.37
CA GLU A 131 -13.12 24.70 -19.36
C GLU A 131 -12.70 24.26 -20.76
N ALA A 132 -11.42 24.44 -21.12
CA ALA A 132 -10.85 23.92 -22.38
C ALA A 132 -10.86 22.39 -22.47
N TYR A 133 -11.07 21.70 -21.34
CA TYR A 133 -11.19 20.26 -21.23
C TYR A 133 -12.64 19.82 -21.02
N GLY A 134 -13.62 20.74 -21.15
CA GLY A 134 -15.04 20.45 -20.97
C GLY A 134 -15.47 20.30 -19.52
N TYR A 135 -14.73 20.89 -18.58
CA TYR A 135 -15.06 20.85 -17.15
C TYR A 135 -15.18 22.26 -16.56
N LYS A 136 -16.30 22.54 -15.87
CA LYS A 136 -16.47 23.79 -15.14
C LYS A 136 -16.10 23.58 -13.67
N ALA A 137 -14.92 24.04 -13.29
CA ALA A 137 -14.41 23.86 -11.94
C ALA A 137 -15.20 24.67 -10.88
N LYS A 138 -15.33 24.08 -9.70
CA LYS A 138 -15.92 24.69 -8.50
C LYS A 138 -14.85 25.26 -7.56
N ASN A 139 -13.61 24.79 -7.70
CA ASN A 139 -12.44 25.23 -6.97
C ASN A 139 -11.38 25.85 -7.90
N ASP A 140 -10.45 26.59 -7.31
CA ASP A 140 -9.28 27.13 -8.00
C ASP A 140 -8.23 26.02 -8.21
N LEU A 141 -8.43 25.24 -9.28
CA LEU A 141 -7.56 24.10 -9.60
C LEU A 141 -6.15 24.53 -10.00
N ALA A 142 -5.99 25.70 -10.61
CA ALA A 142 -4.68 26.26 -10.95
C ALA A 142 -3.84 26.48 -9.68
N LYS A 143 -4.43 27.11 -8.65
CA LYS A 143 -3.78 27.29 -7.35
C LYS A 143 -3.49 25.96 -6.66
N VAL A 144 -4.39 24.99 -6.76
CA VAL A 144 -4.17 23.65 -6.19
C VAL A 144 -2.97 22.97 -6.86
N TYR A 145 -2.85 23.04 -8.19
CA TYR A 145 -1.70 22.50 -8.90
C TYR A 145 -0.38 23.15 -8.45
N GLN A 146 -0.39 24.46 -8.22
CA GLN A 146 0.80 25.19 -7.80
C GLN A 146 1.22 24.95 -6.34
N THR A 147 0.26 24.66 -5.45
CA THR A 147 0.49 24.69 -3.99
C THR A 147 0.30 23.35 -3.28
N ARG A 148 -0.47 22.43 -3.88
CA ARG A 148 -0.88 21.15 -3.27
C ARG A 148 -0.85 19.99 -4.27
N PHE A 149 0.05 20.04 -5.25
CA PHE A 149 0.19 18.97 -6.24
C PHE A 149 1.65 18.54 -6.39
N THR A 150 1.84 17.24 -6.60
CA THR A 150 3.14 16.63 -6.90
C THR A 150 2.94 15.76 -8.13
N ASN A 151 3.74 15.97 -9.18
CA ASN A 151 3.69 15.11 -10.35
C ASN A 151 4.20 13.71 -10.01
N SER A 152 3.73 12.70 -10.73
CA SER A 152 4.16 11.34 -10.47
C SER A 152 4.12 10.45 -11.70
N PHE A 153 5.02 9.47 -11.72
CA PHE A 153 5.02 8.42 -12.72
C PHE A 153 5.43 7.08 -12.12
N ASN A 154 5.06 5.98 -12.77
CA ASN A 154 5.53 4.62 -12.50
C ASN A 154 6.57 4.24 -13.53
N THR A 155 7.62 3.52 -13.12
CA THR A 155 8.58 2.98 -14.08
C THR A 155 9.31 1.75 -13.54
N ASN A 156 9.70 0.85 -14.43
CA ASN A 156 10.67 -0.21 -14.16
C ASN A 156 12.01 0.04 -14.88
N ASN A 157 12.20 1.20 -15.51
CA ASN A 157 13.49 1.56 -16.10
C ASN A 157 14.56 1.72 -15.01
N PRO A 158 15.83 1.37 -15.26
CA PRO A 158 16.91 1.67 -14.33
C PRO A 158 17.06 3.18 -14.16
N ALA A 159 17.55 3.63 -13.00
CA ALA A 159 17.78 5.06 -12.75
C ALA A 159 18.56 5.79 -13.85
N THR A 160 19.55 5.11 -14.45
CA THR A 160 20.42 5.65 -15.50
C THR A 160 19.64 6.11 -16.73
N ASP A 161 18.46 5.54 -16.97
CA ASP A 161 17.61 5.89 -18.11
C ASP A 161 16.66 7.04 -17.76
N ILE A 162 16.23 7.13 -16.50
CA ILE A 162 15.22 8.12 -16.07
C ILE A 162 15.73 9.55 -16.27
N GLN A 163 17.01 9.81 -15.97
CA GLN A 163 17.60 11.14 -16.10
C GLN A 163 17.53 11.70 -17.54
N PRO A 164 18.12 11.04 -18.57
CA PRO A 164 18.08 11.53 -19.94
C PRO A 164 16.72 11.40 -20.63
N LEU A 165 15.89 10.43 -20.22
CA LEU A 165 14.58 10.22 -20.84
C LEU A 165 13.51 11.18 -20.31
N PHE A 166 13.60 11.58 -19.05
CA PHE A 166 12.54 12.34 -18.38
C PHE A 166 13.05 13.56 -17.61
N LEU A 167 13.97 13.39 -16.66
CA LEU A 167 14.22 14.42 -15.64
C LEU A 167 14.83 15.71 -16.17
N ASN A 168 15.76 15.60 -17.12
CA ASN A 168 16.36 16.76 -17.76
C ASN A 168 15.30 17.68 -18.39
N ASP A 169 14.32 17.09 -19.07
CA ASP A 169 13.22 17.82 -19.69
C ASP A 169 12.16 18.24 -18.67
N TYR A 170 11.93 17.42 -17.63
CA TYR A 170 11.01 17.76 -16.54
C TYR A 170 11.43 19.05 -15.85
N GLU A 171 12.69 19.18 -15.46
CA GLU A 171 13.22 20.37 -14.77
C GLU A 171 13.17 21.63 -15.63
N ALA A 172 13.31 21.48 -16.95
CA ALA A 172 13.16 22.59 -17.88
C ALA A 172 11.72 23.11 -17.96
N ASN A 173 10.73 22.23 -17.77
CA ASN A 173 9.31 22.55 -17.88
C ASN A 173 8.63 22.88 -16.54
N PHE A 174 9.06 22.23 -15.46
CA PHE A 174 8.47 22.30 -14.13
C PHE A 174 9.49 22.83 -13.13
N LYS A 175 9.56 24.16 -13.00
CA LYS A 175 10.58 24.81 -12.15
C LYS A 175 10.40 24.55 -10.65
N SER A 176 9.16 24.42 -10.20
CA SER A 176 8.83 24.33 -8.76
C SER A 176 7.83 23.22 -8.42
N THR A 177 7.32 22.49 -9.42
CA THR A 177 6.40 21.39 -9.17
C THR A 177 7.21 20.14 -8.85
N PRO A 178 7.11 19.59 -7.61
CA PRO A 178 7.86 18.41 -7.25
C PRO A 178 7.38 17.18 -8.02
N VAL A 179 8.24 16.17 -8.12
CA VAL A 179 7.93 14.88 -8.75
C VAL A 179 8.29 13.72 -7.82
N PHE A 180 7.53 12.62 -7.87
CA PHE A 180 7.88 11.37 -7.18
C PHE A 180 7.55 10.15 -8.04
N ILE A 181 8.29 9.06 -7.85
CA ILE A 181 8.04 7.82 -8.59
C ILE A 181 7.06 6.98 -7.77
N GLY A 182 5.85 6.77 -8.27
CA GLY A 182 4.77 6.12 -7.53
C GLY A 182 4.94 4.61 -7.37
N GLU A 183 5.49 3.98 -8.40
CA GLU A 183 5.85 2.56 -8.41
C GLU A 183 7.21 2.45 -9.08
N TYR A 184 8.19 1.95 -8.33
CA TYR A 184 9.56 1.83 -8.80
C TYR A 184 10.24 0.54 -8.38
N HIS A 185 10.65 -0.24 -9.35
CA HIS A 185 11.62 -1.32 -9.19
C HIS A 185 12.13 -1.77 -10.56
N SER A 186 13.42 -1.60 -10.81
CA SER A 186 14.04 -2.12 -12.02
C SER A 186 14.49 -3.56 -11.81
N THR A 187 13.84 -4.50 -12.52
CA THR A 187 14.27 -5.91 -12.54
C THR A 187 15.44 -6.15 -13.52
N MET A 188 15.92 -5.09 -14.18
CA MET A 188 16.98 -5.16 -15.19
C MET A 188 18.38 -5.01 -14.59
N VAL A 189 18.49 -4.33 -13.45
CA VAL A 189 19.73 -4.11 -12.70
C VAL A 189 19.62 -4.66 -11.29
N SER A 190 20.75 -4.81 -10.61
CA SER A 190 20.75 -5.17 -9.19
C SER A 190 20.33 -3.97 -8.34
N ILE A 191 19.58 -4.24 -7.28
CA ILE A 191 19.05 -3.21 -6.39
C ILE A 191 20.17 -2.46 -5.70
N GLY A 192 21.19 -3.19 -5.27
CA GLY A 192 22.41 -2.65 -4.67
C GLY A 192 23.25 -1.78 -5.62
N LYS A 193 22.85 -1.63 -6.89
CA LYS A 193 23.53 -0.82 -7.91
C LYS A 193 22.63 0.22 -8.57
N ASP A 194 21.34 0.26 -8.23
CA ASP A 194 20.42 1.22 -8.82
C ASP A 194 20.36 2.49 -7.94
N PRO A 195 20.95 3.62 -8.38
CA PRO A 195 21.08 4.80 -7.54
C PRO A 195 19.74 5.38 -7.08
N CYS A 196 18.64 5.20 -7.83
CA CYS A 196 17.32 5.66 -7.38
C CYS A 196 16.80 4.83 -6.20
N GLN A 197 17.10 3.53 -6.18
CA GLN A 197 16.70 2.64 -5.10
C GLN A 197 17.58 2.84 -3.87
N LEU A 198 18.85 3.17 -4.09
CA LEU A 198 19.83 3.42 -3.02
C LEU A 198 19.71 4.80 -2.39
N ASN A 199 19.36 5.82 -3.18
CA ASN A 199 19.25 7.19 -2.74
C ASN A 199 18.32 7.96 -3.68
N THR A 200 17.09 8.23 -3.25
CA THR A 200 16.11 8.96 -4.06
C THR A 200 16.60 10.35 -4.48
N SER A 201 17.44 11.00 -3.67
CA SER A 201 18.04 12.30 -4.01
C SER A 201 19.12 12.20 -5.09
N ALA A 202 19.71 11.02 -5.31
CA ALA A 202 20.63 10.78 -6.42
C ALA A 202 19.93 10.75 -7.78
N CYS A 203 18.61 10.61 -7.79
CA CYS A 203 17.81 10.53 -8.99
C CYS A 203 16.89 11.70 -9.21
N LEU A 204 16.48 12.44 -8.18
CA LEU A 204 15.42 13.40 -8.34
C LEU A 204 15.79 14.68 -7.60
N THR A 205 16.35 15.64 -8.34
CA THR A 205 16.71 16.97 -7.83
C THR A 205 15.48 17.76 -7.36
N LEU A 206 14.34 17.57 -8.03
CA LEU A 206 13.00 18.02 -7.58
C LEU A 206 12.17 16.89 -6.92
N GLY A 207 12.84 15.82 -6.52
CA GLY A 207 12.22 14.60 -6.01
C GLY A 207 11.77 14.68 -4.58
N VAL A 208 10.59 14.15 -4.30
CA VAL A 208 10.15 13.91 -2.92
C VAL A 208 10.26 12.45 -2.48
N GLY A 209 10.63 11.53 -3.39
CA GLY A 209 10.91 10.13 -3.07
C GLY A 209 10.47 9.14 -4.16
N ILE A 210 10.53 7.85 -3.79
CA ILE A 210 10.00 6.73 -4.57
C ILE A 210 9.06 5.91 -3.67
N SER A 211 8.16 5.16 -4.28
CA SER A 211 7.45 4.06 -3.64
C SER A 211 7.86 2.76 -4.33
N PHE A 212 8.51 1.86 -3.59
CA PHE A 212 9.09 0.64 -4.14
C PHE A 212 7.98 -0.34 -4.58
N PHE A 213 8.09 -0.86 -5.80
CA PHE A 213 7.13 -1.81 -6.36
C PHE A 213 7.73 -3.22 -6.41
N GLU A 214 7.29 -4.19 -5.62
CA GLU A 214 6.17 -4.14 -4.69
C GLU A 214 6.49 -4.95 -3.44
N TYR A 215 5.63 -4.84 -2.42
CA TYR A 215 5.85 -5.47 -1.13
C TYR A 215 5.89 -7.00 -1.22
N GLN A 216 4.95 -7.60 -1.94
CA GLN A 216 4.80 -9.05 -2.02
C GLN A 216 4.70 -9.51 -3.48
N VAL A 217 5.32 -10.64 -3.82
CA VAL A 217 5.19 -11.29 -5.13
C VAL A 217 3.71 -11.52 -5.49
N ARG A 218 3.35 -11.14 -6.72
CA ARG A 218 2.00 -11.28 -7.30
C ARG A 218 1.79 -12.63 -7.98
N TYR A 219 1.63 -13.66 -7.16
CA TYR A 219 1.35 -15.02 -7.62
C TYR A 219 0.07 -15.13 -8.46
N ASP A 220 -0.91 -14.25 -8.26
CA ASP A 220 -2.17 -14.20 -9.01
C ASP A 220 -1.99 -13.75 -10.47
N LYS A 221 -0.98 -12.91 -10.75
CA LYS A 221 -0.71 -12.41 -12.10
C LYS A 221 0.21 -13.33 -12.91
N GLY A 222 1.11 -14.04 -12.24
CA GLY A 222 2.10 -14.90 -12.90
C GLY A 222 3.12 -14.15 -13.77
N GLY A 223 3.91 -14.89 -14.56
CA GLY A 223 4.79 -14.31 -15.58
C GLY A 223 5.85 -13.35 -15.05
N SER A 224 6.08 -12.24 -15.76
CA SER A 224 7.05 -11.21 -15.39
C SER A 224 6.70 -10.50 -14.08
N GLU A 225 5.42 -10.40 -13.74
CA GLU A 225 4.92 -9.69 -12.56
C GLU A 225 5.43 -10.32 -11.25
N MET A 226 5.74 -11.63 -11.26
CA MET A 226 6.31 -12.31 -10.11
C MET A 226 7.75 -11.89 -9.78
N SER A 227 8.36 -11.00 -10.57
CA SER A 227 9.75 -10.55 -10.35
C SER A 227 9.88 -9.26 -9.54
N PHE A 228 8.76 -8.60 -9.19
CA PHE A 228 8.80 -7.29 -8.53
C PHE A 228 8.72 -7.34 -7.01
N GLY A 229 8.21 -8.42 -6.43
CA GLY A 229 8.02 -8.52 -4.98
C GLY A 229 9.32 -8.56 -4.19
N MET A 230 9.42 -7.77 -3.11
CA MET A 230 10.52 -7.89 -2.13
C MET A 230 10.34 -9.09 -1.19
N PHE A 231 9.09 -9.51 -0.94
CA PHE A 231 8.77 -10.70 -0.18
C PHE A 231 8.00 -11.74 -1.00
N GLY A 232 8.36 -13.00 -0.84
CA GLY A 232 7.56 -14.15 -1.24
C GLY A 232 6.65 -14.62 -0.11
N LEU A 233 5.82 -15.62 -0.40
CA LEU A 233 5.05 -16.33 0.63
C LEU A 233 5.81 -17.59 1.05
N GLY A 234 5.95 -17.79 2.36
CA GLY A 234 6.51 -19.00 2.93
C GLY A 234 5.49 -20.13 3.07
N ALA A 235 5.93 -21.26 3.64
CA ALA A 235 5.13 -22.48 3.71
C ALA A 235 4.09 -22.49 4.85
N GLN A 236 4.08 -21.48 5.72
CA GLN A 236 3.24 -21.46 6.91
C GLN A 236 2.12 -20.43 6.81
N LYS A 237 0.88 -20.88 6.95
CA LYS A 237 -0.28 -20.01 7.21
C LYS A 237 -0.18 -19.48 8.64
N ILE A 238 -0.18 -18.16 8.79
CA ILE A 238 -0.10 -17.48 10.10
C ILE A 238 -1.44 -16.91 10.55
N ALA A 239 -2.35 -16.65 9.62
CA ALA A 239 -3.71 -16.17 9.91
C ALA A 239 -4.65 -16.43 8.72
N SER A 240 -5.93 -16.11 8.89
CA SER A 240 -6.84 -15.82 7.78
C SER A 240 -7.33 -14.38 7.89
N MET A 241 -7.54 -13.73 6.76
CA MET A 241 -8.25 -12.46 6.69
C MET A 241 -9.60 -12.68 6.01
N ASN A 242 -10.66 -12.07 6.54
CA ASN A 242 -11.94 -12.03 5.83
C ASN A 242 -11.90 -10.86 4.84
N PHE A 243 -12.03 -11.17 3.55
CA PHE A 243 -12.11 -10.19 2.49
C PHE A 243 -13.45 -10.35 1.77
N PHE A 244 -14.37 -9.42 2.02
CA PHE A 244 -15.73 -9.42 1.47
C PHE A 244 -16.52 -10.73 1.71
N GLY A 245 -16.42 -11.29 2.92
CA GLY A 245 -17.10 -12.52 3.31
C GLY A 245 -16.34 -13.79 2.94
N VAL A 246 -15.23 -13.68 2.22
CA VAL A 246 -14.41 -14.82 1.81
C VAL A 246 -13.15 -14.88 2.68
N PRO A 247 -12.87 -16.00 3.37
CA PRO A 247 -11.63 -16.16 4.12
C PRO A 247 -10.45 -16.39 3.16
N PHE A 248 -9.43 -15.56 3.26
CA PHE A 248 -8.16 -15.71 2.55
C PHE A 248 -7.04 -16.09 3.53
N PRO A 249 -6.20 -17.09 3.21
CA PRO A 249 -5.06 -17.42 4.03
C PRO A 249 -4.00 -16.31 3.97
N VAL A 250 -3.50 -15.93 5.13
CA VAL A 250 -2.34 -15.05 5.28
C VAL A 250 -1.15 -15.94 5.61
N TRP A 251 -0.13 -15.89 4.77
CA TRP A 251 1.08 -16.69 4.91
C TRP A 251 2.21 -15.86 5.51
N CYS A 252 3.15 -16.53 6.17
CA CYS A 252 4.40 -15.91 6.54
C CYS A 252 5.15 -15.41 5.30
N LEU A 253 6.07 -14.47 5.49
CA LEU A 253 6.87 -13.93 4.40
C LEU A 253 8.21 -14.67 4.29
N THR A 254 8.78 -14.66 3.09
CA THR A 254 10.17 -15.06 2.84
C THR A 254 10.85 -13.99 2.01
N GLU A 255 12.16 -13.84 2.17
CA GLU A 255 12.92 -12.91 1.34
C GLU A 255 12.97 -13.38 -0.11
N VAL A 256 12.98 -12.43 -1.04
CA VAL A 256 13.20 -12.70 -2.46
C VAL A 256 14.65 -12.39 -2.79
N ALA A 257 15.35 -13.34 -3.43
CA ALA A 257 16.71 -13.12 -3.90
C ALA A 257 16.76 -12.04 -5.00
N ASP A 258 17.76 -11.16 -4.96
CA ASP A 258 18.05 -10.28 -6.09
C ASP A 258 18.58 -11.11 -7.26
N LYS A 259 17.79 -11.26 -8.32
CA LYS A 259 18.17 -12.07 -9.49
C LYS A 259 19.41 -11.54 -10.23
N LYS A 260 19.84 -10.31 -9.94
CA LYS A 260 20.99 -9.63 -10.55
C LYS A 260 22.21 -9.56 -9.64
N SER A 261 22.11 -10.04 -8.40
CA SER A 261 23.22 -10.08 -7.44
C SER A 261 23.21 -11.38 -6.63
N SER A 262 24.32 -12.12 -6.69
CA SER A 262 24.43 -13.40 -5.97
C SER A 262 24.61 -13.16 -4.47
N GLY A 263 23.84 -13.87 -3.65
CA GLY A 263 23.98 -13.85 -2.19
C GLY A 263 23.36 -12.64 -1.50
N THR A 264 22.55 -11.85 -2.19
CA THR A 264 21.81 -10.72 -1.61
C THR A 264 20.30 -10.88 -1.87
N THR A 265 19.49 -10.35 -0.97
CA THR A 265 18.03 -10.30 -1.13
C THR A 265 17.59 -8.89 -1.52
N VAL A 266 16.40 -8.80 -2.10
CA VAL A 266 15.77 -7.52 -2.43
C VAL A 266 15.62 -6.66 -1.17
N VAL A 267 15.19 -7.27 -0.06
CA VAL A 267 14.90 -6.53 1.17
C VAL A 267 16.16 -6.06 1.89
N ASP A 268 17.25 -6.83 1.83
CA ASP A 268 18.54 -6.42 2.42
C ASP A 268 19.10 -5.18 1.72
N GLU A 269 19.09 -5.17 0.39
CA GLU A 269 19.61 -4.03 -0.37
C GLU A 269 18.73 -2.78 -0.17
N LEU A 270 17.41 -2.95 -0.09
CA LEU A 270 16.51 -1.84 0.27
C LEU A 270 16.72 -1.35 1.70
N ALA A 271 16.78 -2.25 2.68
CA ALA A 271 17.01 -1.83 4.05
C ALA A 271 18.32 -1.05 4.17
N LYS A 272 19.39 -1.54 3.54
CA LYS A 272 20.68 -0.86 3.46
C LYS A 272 20.59 0.51 2.78
N ALA A 273 19.88 0.62 1.67
CA ALA A 273 19.65 1.89 0.97
C ALA A 273 19.05 2.98 1.87
N PHE A 274 18.08 2.58 2.70
CA PHE A 274 17.38 3.50 3.61
C PHE A 274 18.01 3.57 5.01
N GLY A 275 19.19 3.00 5.21
CA GLY A 275 19.89 3.01 6.51
C GLY A 275 19.20 2.16 7.60
N GLY A 276 18.33 1.23 7.20
CA GLY A 276 17.70 0.24 8.06
C GLY A 276 18.64 -0.90 8.45
N ALA A 277 18.31 -1.59 9.54
CA ALA A 277 19.12 -2.68 10.10
C ALA A 277 19.04 -4.00 9.31
N GLY A 278 18.27 -4.05 8.22
CA GLY A 278 17.91 -5.30 7.54
C GLY A 278 16.75 -6.02 8.23
N ILE A 279 16.54 -7.27 7.82
CA ILE A 279 15.54 -8.16 8.41
C ILE A 279 16.23 -9.45 8.83
N ASP A 280 15.87 -9.99 9.99
CA ASP A 280 16.26 -11.36 10.32
C ASP A 280 15.30 -12.32 9.60
N ALA A 281 15.79 -12.96 8.53
CA ALA A 281 15.06 -13.96 7.77
C ALA A 281 14.48 -15.07 8.66
N ASN A 282 15.14 -15.39 9.78
CA ASN A 282 14.68 -16.41 10.72
C ASN A 282 13.46 -15.96 11.53
N GLU A 283 13.12 -14.67 11.54
CA GLU A 283 11.92 -14.17 12.22
C GLU A 283 10.69 -14.08 11.29
N LEU A 284 10.89 -14.02 9.97
CA LEU A 284 9.80 -13.77 9.01
C LEU A 284 8.76 -14.90 8.94
N CYS A 285 9.21 -16.14 9.10
CA CYS A 285 8.34 -17.33 9.05
C CYS A 285 8.41 -18.15 10.34
N VAL A 286 8.31 -17.46 11.48
CA VAL A 286 8.18 -18.08 12.80
C VAL A 286 6.89 -17.59 13.45
N ILE A 287 6.16 -18.52 14.06
CA ILE A 287 5.00 -18.17 14.89
C ILE A 287 5.50 -17.45 16.13
N ASP A 288 5.21 -16.15 16.20
CA ASP A 288 5.45 -15.35 17.39
C ASP A 288 4.13 -15.19 18.18
N PRO A 289 4.00 -15.83 19.36
CA PRO A 289 2.82 -15.67 20.21
C PRO A 289 2.55 -14.23 20.64
N GLN A 290 3.54 -13.34 20.54
CA GLN A 290 3.38 -11.92 20.83
C GLN A 290 2.78 -11.12 19.67
N LYS A 291 2.80 -11.66 18.44
CA LYS A 291 2.40 -10.94 17.22
C LYS A 291 1.23 -11.58 16.48
N VAL A 292 0.98 -12.89 16.65
CA VAL A 292 -0.18 -13.54 16.00
C VAL A 292 -1.49 -12.83 16.37
N PRO A 293 -2.50 -12.80 15.48
CA PRO A 293 -3.80 -12.23 15.79
C PRO A 293 -4.47 -12.91 16.99
N LEU A 294 -5.22 -12.17 17.80
CA LEU A 294 -6.04 -12.72 18.88
C LEU A 294 -7.33 -13.32 18.29
N SER A 295 -7.20 -14.46 17.62
CA SER A 295 -8.27 -15.15 16.91
C SER A 295 -8.08 -16.67 16.95
N GLU A 296 -9.03 -17.41 16.38
CA GLU A 296 -8.91 -18.87 16.23
C GLU A 296 -7.64 -19.26 15.45
N ASP A 297 -7.34 -18.61 14.32
CA ASP A 297 -6.13 -18.95 13.56
C ASP A 297 -4.85 -18.66 14.36
N GLY A 298 -4.79 -17.57 15.11
CA GLY A 298 -3.63 -17.25 15.95
C GLY A 298 -3.47 -18.24 17.10
N TYR A 299 -4.58 -18.65 17.72
CA TYR A 299 -4.59 -19.72 18.72
C TYR A 299 -4.07 -21.03 18.13
N GLN A 300 -4.62 -21.48 16.99
CA GLN A 300 -4.20 -22.73 16.34
C GLN A 300 -2.73 -22.68 15.89
N ALA A 301 -2.25 -21.53 15.42
CA ALA A 301 -0.83 -21.32 15.13
C ALA A 301 0.02 -21.53 16.39
N VAL A 302 -0.28 -20.86 17.50
CA VAL A 302 0.50 -21.03 18.75
C VAL A 302 0.36 -22.46 19.31
N LEU A 303 -0.82 -23.06 19.21
CA LEU A 303 -1.07 -24.45 19.60
C LEU A 303 -0.16 -25.43 18.85
N SER A 304 0.07 -25.20 17.55
CA SER A 304 0.96 -26.03 16.73
C SER A 304 2.41 -26.08 17.24
N LEU A 305 2.85 -25.07 18.01
CA LEU A 305 4.17 -25.05 18.64
C LEU A 305 4.30 -26.06 19.79
N LYS A 306 3.17 -26.55 20.32
CA LYS A 306 3.11 -27.49 21.46
C LYS A 306 3.97 -27.05 22.64
N ASN A 307 4.05 -25.74 22.88
CA ASN A 307 4.92 -25.12 23.87
C ASN A 307 4.10 -24.27 24.86
N VAL A 308 4.20 -24.59 26.15
CA VAL A 308 3.41 -23.96 27.22
C VAL A 308 3.77 -22.50 27.38
N ASP A 309 5.05 -22.15 27.38
CA ASP A 309 5.51 -20.77 27.53
C ASP A 309 5.02 -19.90 26.38
N LYS A 310 5.01 -20.44 25.16
CA LYS A 310 4.49 -19.78 23.97
C LYS A 310 2.97 -19.60 24.05
N MET A 311 2.23 -20.60 24.52
CA MET A 311 0.79 -20.46 24.76
C MET A 311 0.48 -19.48 25.89
N ALA A 312 1.26 -19.48 26.98
CA ALA A 312 1.12 -18.52 28.08
C ALA A 312 1.32 -17.09 27.60
N ALA A 313 2.31 -16.84 26.73
CA ALA A 313 2.52 -15.54 26.10
C ALA A 313 1.30 -15.09 25.26
N PHE A 314 0.69 -15.99 24.50
CA PHE A 314 -0.54 -15.70 23.75
C PHE A 314 -1.73 -15.41 24.67
N VAL A 315 -1.95 -16.26 25.68
CA VAL A 315 -3.02 -16.10 26.68
C VAL A 315 -2.90 -14.78 27.42
N SER A 316 -1.69 -14.36 27.81
CA SER A 316 -1.46 -13.07 28.47
C SER A 316 -1.99 -11.92 27.62
N ARG A 317 -1.75 -11.93 26.30
CA ARG A 317 -2.27 -10.90 25.39
C ARG A 317 -3.79 -10.93 25.28
N VAL A 318 -4.41 -12.11 25.35
CA VAL A 318 -5.88 -12.23 25.38
C VAL A 318 -6.43 -11.60 26.65
N VAL A 319 -5.83 -11.88 27.81
CA VAL A 319 -6.20 -11.27 29.10
C VAL A 319 -6.08 -9.74 29.03
N ASP A 320 -4.96 -9.22 28.56
CA ASP A 320 -4.74 -7.78 28.43
C ASP A 320 -5.76 -7.13 27.47
N HIS A 321 -6.07 -7.80 26.35
CA HIS A 321 -7.08 -7.32 25.39
C HIS A 321 -8.49 -7.27 25.97
N MET A 322 -8.80 -8.16 26.92
CA MET A 322 -10.07 -8.16 27.66
C MET A 322 -10.09 -7.13 28.82
N GLY A 323 -9.02 -6.35 29.00
CA GLY A 323 -8.89 -5.36 30.08
C GLY A 323 -8.43 -5.95 31.41
N GLY A 324 -7.97 -7.21 31.41
CA GLY A 324 -7.40 -7.86 32.58
C GLY A 324 -5.90 -7.60 32.75
N SER A 325 -5.30 -8.23 33.75
CA SER A 325 -3.84 -8.29 33.91
C SER A 325 -3.46 -9.60 34.60
N VAL A 326 -2.28 -10.14 34.27
CA VAL A 326 -1.77 -11.38 34.88
C VAL A 326 -1.03 -11.05 36.18
N SER A 327 -1.58 -11.47 37.32
CA SER A 327 -0.98 -11.26 38.64
C SER A 327 -0.09 -12.41 39.13
N ASP A 328 -0.30 -13.62 38.62
CA ASP A 328 0.51 -14.80 38.92
C ASP A 328 0.93 -15.54 37.66
N LYS A 329 2.24 -15.57 37.41
CA LYS A 329 2.83 -16.23 36.26
C LYS A 329 2.60 -17.75 36.30
N LYS A 330 2.60 -18.37 37.49
CA LYS A 330 2.48 -19.82 37.60
C LYS A 330 1.07 -20.28 37.22
N SER A 331 0.04 -19.57 37.71
CA SER A 331 -1.35 -19.81 37.32
C SER A 331 -1.57 -19.63 35.82
N LEU A 332 -0.93 -18.64 35.18
CA LEU A 332 -0.99 -18.45 33.73
C LEU A 332 -0.39 -19.64 32.98
N GLU A 333 0.78 -20.13 33.39
CA GLU A 333 1.44 -21.30 32.79
C GLU A 333 0.58 -22.57 32.95
N ASP A 334 -0.01 -22.78 34.13
CA ASP A 334 -0.87 -23.94 34.40
C ASP A 334 -2.17 -23.86 33.59
N PHE A 335 -2.74 -22.66 33.42
CA PHE A 335 -3.86 -22.43 32.51
C PHE A 335 -3.47 -22.75 31.06
N ALA A 336 -2.37 -22.18 30.57
CA ALA A 336 -1.88 -22.39 29.21
C ALA A 336 -1.60 -23.86 28.90
N ALA A 337 -1.08 -24.63 29.87
CA ALA A 337 -0.79 -26.06 29.72
C ALA A 337 -2.04 -26.91 29.40
N LYS A 338 -3.23 -26.49 29.86
CA LYS A 338 -4.52 -27.12 29.49
C LYS A 338 -4.78 -26.99 27.99
N TYR A 339 -4.42 -25.84 27.44
CA TYR A 339 -4.69 -25.44 26.07
C TYR A 339 -3.56 -25.77 25.08
N THR A 340 -2.44 -26.36 25.52
CA THR A 340 -1.40 -26.90 24.62
C THR A 340 -1.51 -28.41 24.38
N GLY A 341 -2.53 -29.07 24.93
CA GLY A 341 -2.67 -30.52 24.91
C GLY A 341 -1.60 -31.29 25.70
N LYS A 342 -0.84 -30.61 26.57
CA LYS A 342 0.21 -31.23 27.42
C LYS A 342 -0.33 -31.74 28.76
N THR A 343 -1.63 -31.66 29.00
CA THR A 343 -2.27 -32.25 30.18
C THR A 343 -2.25 -33.78 30.06
N GLN A 344 -1.28 -34.39 30.74
CA GLN A 344 -1.11 -35.82 31.09
C GLN A 344 -2.08 -36.82 30.42
N LEU A 345 -1.73 -37.37 29.24
CA LEU A 345 -2.39 -38.58 28.74
C LEU A 345 -1.39 -39.58 28.14
N ARG A 346 -1.43 -40.80 28.70
CA ARG A 346 -0.53 -41.96 28.46
C ARG A 346 -0.65 -42.63 27.07
N SER A 347 -1.26 -42.01 26.07
CA SER A 347 -1.36 -42.62 24.73
C SER A 347 -1.59 -41.58 23.62
N GLU A 348 -0.74 -41.60 22.59
CA GLU A 348 -0.69 -40.62 21.49
C GLU A 348 -2.03 -40.49 20.71
N ALA A 349 -2.78 -41.59 20.54
CA ALA A 349 -4.03 -41.60 19.77
C ALA A 349 -5.22 -40.83 20.40
N ARG A 350 -5.13 -40.47 21.70
CA ARG A 350 -6.19 -39.73 22.43
C ARG A 350 -5.98 -38.22 22.38
N VAL A 351 -4.74 -37.78 22.13
CA VAL A 351 -4.33 -36.38 22.14
C VAL A 351 -4.88 -35.63 20.93
N GLU A 352 -4.85 -36.23 19.73
CA GLU A 352 -5.35 -35.61 18.50
C GLU A 352 -6.86 -35.32 18.55
N ARG A 353 -7.65 -36.24 19.12
CA ARG A 353 -9.11 -36.07 19.28
C ARG A 353 -9.50 -35.02 20.32
N MET A 354 -8.66 -34.79 21.35
CA MET A 354 -8.86 -33.73 22.35
C MET A 354 -8.42 -32.36 21.85
N LEU A 355 -7.29 -32.29 21.14
CA LEU A 355 -6.83 -31.04 20.51
C LEU A 355 -7.86 -30.50 19.51
N ALA A 356 -8.57 -31.37 18.79
CA ALA A 356 -9.67 -31.00 17.90
C ALA A 356 -10.88 -30.36 18.63
N GLY A 357 -10.97 -30.49 19.95
CA GLY A 357 -12.05 -29.94 20.77
C GLY A 357 -11.72 -28.64 21.50
N LEU A 358 -10.47 -28.16 21.44
CA LEU A 358 -10.04 -26.89 22.02
C LEU A 358 -10.14 -25.77 20.98
N SER A 359 -10.81 -24.69 21.34
CA SER A 359 -10.97 -23.50 20.51
C SER A 359 -10.61 -22.22 21.26
N PHE A 360 -10.27 -21.18 20.52
CA PHE A 360 -10.05 -19.83 21.04
C PHE A 360 -11.28 -19.33 21.82
N ALA A 361 -12.49 -19.61 21.34
CA ALA A 361 -13.73 -19.19 22.00
C ALA A 361 -13.89 -19.80 23.40
N GLN A 362 -13.57 -21.08 23.57
CA GLN A 362 -13.60 -21.74 24.89
C GLN A 362 -12.56 -21.14 25.82
N MET A 363 -11.32 -20.97 25.33
CA MET A 363 -10.23 -20.38 26.10
C MET A 363 -10.58 -18.96 26.57
N ALA A 364 -11.08 -18.11 25.68
CA ALA A 364 -11.49 -16.75 26.01
C ALA A 364 -12.68 -16.71 26.97
N SER A 365 -13.64 -17.63 26.83
CA SER A 365 -14.77 -17.73 27.75
C SER A 365 -14.35 -18.14 29.16
N GLU A 366 -13.37 -19.03 29.32
CA GLU A 366 -12.86 -19.43 30.64
C GLU A 366 -12.03 -18.33 31.32
N LEU A 367 -11.37 -17.46 30.54
CA LEU A 367 -10.64 -16.30 31.07
C LEU A 367 -11.57 -15.17 31.54
N GLY A 368 -12.77 -15.08 30.97
CA GLY A 368 -13.77 -14.06 31.32
C GLY A 368 -14.67 -14.41 32.51
N GLN A 369 -14.53 -15.62 33.06
CA GLN A 369 -15.18 -16.06 34.31
C GLN A 369 -14.26 -15.78 35.49
#